data_AF-A0A4S8W218-F1
#
_entry.id   AF-A0A4S8W218-F1
#
_cell.length_a   1.000
_cell.length_b   1.000
_cell.length_c   1.000
_cell.angle_alpha   90.00
_cell.angle_beta   90.00
_cell.angle_gamma   90.00
#
_symmetry.space_group_name_H-M   'P 1'
#
loop_
_entity.id
_entity.type
_entity.pdbx_description
1 polymer ?
#
loop_
_entity_poly.entity_id
_entity_poly.type
_entity_poly.pdbx_seq_one_letter_code
_entity_poly.pdbx_strand_id
1 'polypeptide(L)'
;MPGLKAQVTDPAKHVFEDLGIASFLIELWKDMYDCSAIPGIQQPAGNVDKPPFPGFVDIGCGNGLLVNILIQEGFPGWGFDARHRKSWETFAPNIQSKLAEGILVPEVLDPQESSADDENVDDLAGKLEPVDLLRDRDFHNGLFKQGTFIVSNHADELTPWTPLLSYLNDSPFIAIPCCSHNLAGARWRAPISKAAKEKAAAQRRQESSKAHVDETDHVRSAQAAETGSLKKPAGTKNVQSAYASLCDYVSGLANDVNFVVETEILRIPSTRNTCILGRKMKATQASDGTSKEQHIRDIVARELNAPIKDICDEFVRCAQKLVGKKGEAH
;
A
#
# COMPACT_ATOMS: atom_id res chain seq x y z
N MET A 1 -3.29 30.60 8.64
CA MET A 1 -3.26 29.50 9.63
C MET A 1 -4.48 28.60 9.48
N PRO A 2 -4.34 27.40 8.90
CA PRO A 2 -5.22 26.27 9.16
C PRO A 2 -4.43 25.17 9.89
N GLY A 3 -4.84 24.84 11.11
CA GLY A 3 -4.19 23.85 11.96
C GLY A 3 -4.27 22.44 11.37
N LEU A 4 -3.12 21.77 11.25
CA LEU A 4 -3.07 20.32 11.15
C LEU A 4 -3.65 19.76 12.44
N LYS A 5 -4.88 19.23 12.38
CA LYS A 5 -5.42 18.43 13.47
C LYS A 5 -4.54 17.18 13.62
N ALA A 6 -3.93 17.00 14.77
CA ALA A 6 -3.54 15.67 15.22
C ALA A 6 -4.79 14.80 15.09
N GLN A 7 -4.69 13.68 14.38
CA GLN A 7 -5.82 12.79 14.13
C GLN A 7 -6.16 12.09 15.46
N VAL A 8 -7.00 12.74 16.27
CA VAL A 8 -7.60 12.13 17.46
C VAL A 8 -8.59 11.11 16.94
N THR A 9 -8.14 9.87 16.85
CA THR A 9 -8.95 8.76 16.36
C THR A 9 -9.28 7.86 17.53
N ASP A 10 -10.51 7.39 17.56
CA ASP A 10 -11.01 6.46 18.58
C ASP A 10 -10.17 5.18 18.57
N PRO A 11 -9.44 4.84 19.66
CA PRO A 11 -8.64 3.63 19.75
C PRO A 11 -9.45 2.36 19.46
N ALA A 12 -10.74 2.36 19.80
CA ALA A 12 -11.61 1.21 19.58
C ALA A 12 -11.85 0.90 18.10
N LYS A 13 -11.70 1.88 17.19
CA LYS A 13 -11.89 1.65 15.74
C LYS A 13 -10.67 1.03 15.07
N HIS A 14 -9.48 1.43 15.51
CA HIS A 14 -8.21 0.97 14.94
C HIS A 14 -7.85 -0.44 15.35
N VAL A 15 -8.13 -0.81 16.61
CA VAL A 15 -7.76 -2.14 17.13
C VAL A 15 -8.40 -3.26 16.30
N PHE A 16 -9.68 -3.16 15.97
CA PHE A 16 -10.36 -4.22 15.19
C PHE A 16 -9.94 -4.23 13.73
N GLU A 17 -9.58 -3.07 13.17
CA GLU A 17 -9.04 -2.97 11.80
C GLU A 17 -7.67 -3.64 11.72
N ASP A 18 -6.73 -3.28 12.60
CA ASP A 18 -5.39 -3.85 12.63
C ASP A 18 -5.39 -5.34 12.96
N LEU A 19 -6.27 -5.81 13.86
CA LEU A 19 -6.45 -7.25 14.12
C LEU A 19 -6.95 -8.01 12.89
N GLY A 20 -7.89 -7.43 12.14
CA GLY A 20 -8.39 -8.02 10.90
C GLY A 20 -7.33 -8.08 9.81
N ILE A 21 -6.52 -7.02 9.68
CA ILE A 21 -5.40 -6.95 8.73
C ILE A 21 -4.31 -7.96 9.13
N ALA A 22 -3.92 -7.99 10.41
CA ALA A 22 -2.93 -8.94 10.91
C ALA A 22 -3.37 -10.39 10.65
N SER A 23 -4.63 -10.72 10.95
CA SER A 23 -5.17 -12.05 10.67
C SER A 23 -5.09 -12.41 9.19
N PHE A 24 -5.44 -11.48 8.29
CA PHE A 24 -5.34 -11.69 6.86
C PHE A 24 -3.88 -11.90 6.40
N LEU A 25 -2.95 -11.08 6.89
CA LEU A 25 -1.52 -11.18 6.56
C LEU A 25 -0.93 -12.51 7.01
N ILE A 26 -1.25 -12.96 8.23
CA ILE A 26 -0.75 -14.22 8.78
C ILE A 26 -1.23 -15.40 7.92
N GLU A 27 -2.50 -15.44 7.53
CA GLU A 27 -3.03 -16.49 6.65
C GLU A 27 -2.42 -16.42 5.25
N LEU A 28 -2.26 -15.22 4.69
CA LEU A 28 -1.58 -15.01 3.43
C LEU A 28 -0.12 -15.50 3.48
N TRP A 29 0.60 -15.21 4.56
CA TRP A 29 2.00 -15.60 4.71
C TRP A 29 2.15 -17.12 4.93
N LYS A 30 1.23 -17.78 5.64
CA LYS A 30 1.18 -19.26 5.68
C LYS A 30 0.96 -19.89 4.29
N ASP A 31 0.22 -19.19 3.41
CA ASP A 31 0.03 -19.61 2.03
C ASP A 31 1.27 -19.34 1.15
N MET A 32 2.08 -18.33 1.46
CA MET A 32 3.23 -17.95 0.64
C MET A 32 4.57 -18.55 1.09
N TYR A 33 4.75 -18.77 2.39
CA TYR A 33 6.04 -19.06 3.01
C TYR A 33 6.01 -20.28 3.92
N ASP A 34 7.19 -20.82 4.19
CA ASP A 34 7.42 -21.75 5.29
C ASP A 34 7.52 -20.96 6.59
N CYS A 35 6.44 -21.01 7.38
CA CYS A 35 6.35 -20.39 8.69
C CYS A 35 6.55 -21.40 9.84
N SER A 36 7.07 -22.61 9.57
CA SER A 36 7.23 -23.67 10.60
C SER A 36 8.19 -23.28 11.72
N ALA A 37 9.13 -22.37 11.43
CA ALA A 37 10.06 -21.82 12.41
C ALA A 37 9.42 -20.80 13.37
N ILE A 38 8.21 -20.30 13.09
CA ILE A 38 7.51 -19.31 13.91
C ILE A 38 6.72 -20.05 15.01
N PRO A 39 7.03 -19.83 16.31
CA PRO A 39 6.33 -20.51 17.40
C PRO A 39 4.83 -20.27 17.38
N GLY A 40 4.03 -21.32 17.59
CA GLY A 40 2.56 -21.23 17.64
C GLY A 40 1.85 -21.20 16.28
N ILE A 41 2.60 -21.08 15.17
CA ILE A 41 2.02 -21.09 13.82
C ILE A 41 1.89 -22.53 13.30
N GLN A 42 0.64 -22.96 13.12
CA GLN A 42 0.33 -24.21 12.41
C GLN A 42 0.37 -23.99 10.90
N GLN A 43 1.13 -24.81 10.20
CA GLN A 43 1.22 -24.76 8.74
C GLN A 43 0.10 -25.59 8.09
N PRO A 44 -0.46 -25.14 6.95
CA PRO A 44 -1.42 -25.94 6.19
C PRO A 44 -0.80 -27.28 5.75
N ALA A 45 -1.59 -28.35 5.81
CA ALA A 45 -1.17 -29.66 5.31
C ALA A 45 -0.96 -29.63 3.78
N GLY A 46 0.14 -30.21 3.30
CA GLY A 46 0.46 -30.28 1.87
C GLY A 46 1.45 -29.24 1.36
N ASN A 47 2.04 -28.43 2.24
CA ASN A 47 3.16 -27.54 1.90
C ASN A 47 4.45 -28.34 1.73
N VAL A 48 4.90 -28.51 0.50
CA VAL A 48 6.25 -29.01 0.22
C VAL A 48 6.93 -27.94 -0.64
N ASP A 49 8.08 -27.44 -0.18
CA ASP A 49 8.96 -26.48 -0.87
C ASP A 49 8.53 -25.00 -0.90
N LYS A 50 8.10 -24.41 0.23
CA LYS A 50 7.95 -22.94 0.36
C LYS A 50 9.24 -22.29 0.88
N PRO A 51 9.61 -21.07 0.42
CA PRO A 51 10.75 -20.36 0.96
C PRO A 51 10.47 -19.88 2.41
N PRO A 52 11.50 -19.70 3.25
CA PRO A 52 11.32 -19.17 4.59
C PRO A 52 10.74 -17.75 4.54
N PHE A 53 9.96 -17.37 5.56
CA PHE A 53 9.43 -16.01 5.66
C PHE A 53 10.57 -14.98 5.73
N PRO A 54 10.66 -14.04 4.77
CA PRO A 54 11.80 -13.13 4.66
C PRO A 54 11.77 -11.97 5.66
N GLY A 55 10.65 -11.80 6.37
CA GLY A 55 10.34 -10.63 7.17
C GLY A 55 9.43 -9.65 6.42
N PHE A 56 8.91 -8.65 7.15
CA PHE A 56 8.08 -7.59 6.59
C PHE A 56 8.58 -6.19 6.94
N VAL A 57 8.16 -5.22 6.14
CA VAL A 57 8.24 -3.79 6.45
C VAL A 57 6.87 -3.13 6.27
N ASP A 58 6.40 -2.39 7.27
CA ASP A 58 5.20 -1.56 7.17
C ASP A 58 5.57 -0.10 6.87
N ILE A 59 5.35 0.33 5.62
CA ILE A 59 5.68 1.68 5.15
C ILE A 59 4.53 2.62 5.49
N GLY A 60 4.80 3.67 6.27
CA GLY A 60 3.75 4.53 6.81
C GLY A 60 2.96 3.85 7.92
N CYS A 61 3.65 3.18 8.85
CA CYS A 61 3.05 2.31 9.89
C CYS A 61 2.19 3.07 10.93
N GLY A 62 2.10 4.40 10.85
CA GLY A 62 1.23 5.21 11.69
C GLY A 62 1.44 4.93 13.18
N ASN A 63 0.38 4.49 13.87
CA ASN A 63 0.41 4.27 15.31
C ASN A 63 1.28 3.06 15.74
N GLY A 64 1.78 2.24 14.81
CA GLY A 64 2.64 1.08 15.06
C GLY A 64 1.94 -0.17 15.62
N LEU A 65 0.61 -0.16 15.75
CA LEU A 65 -0.15 -1.26 16.35
C LEU A 65 -0.09 -2.54 15.50
N LEU A 66 -0.23 -2.43 14.17
CA LEU A 66 -0.10 -3.58 13.27
C LEU A 66 1.28 -4.23 13.39
N VAL A 67 2.35 -3.43 13.36
CA VAL A 67 3.74 -3.90 13.54
C VAL A 67 3.89 -4.61 14.88
N ASN A 68 3.36 -4.02 15.96
CA ASN A 68 3.36 -4.63 17.29
C ASN A 68 2.66 -6.00 17.31
N ILE A 69 1.45 -6.10 16.73
CA ILE A 69 0.69 -7.36 16.68
C ILE A 69 1.48 -8.43 15.93
N LEU A 70 1.97 -8.13 14.73
CA LEU A 70 2.67 -9.10 13.89
C LEU A 70 3.96 -9.62 14.54
N ILE A 71 4.73 -8.75 15.19
CA ILE A 71 5.94 -9.16 15.93
C ILE A 71 5.57 -10.01 17.15
N GLN A 72 4.50 -9.68 17.87
CA GLN A 72 4.04 -10.50 18.99
C GLN A 72 3.55 -11.89 18.55
N GLU A 73 2.97 -12.00 17.35
CA GLU A 73 2.62 -13.27 16.69
C GLU A 73 3.85 -14.01 16.11
N GLY A 74 5.05 -13.47 16.31
CA GLY A 74 6.33 -14.11 15.96
C GLY A 74 6.83 -13.83 14.55
N PHE A 75 6.16 -12.97 13.77
CA PHE A 75 6.62 -12.58 12.44
C PHE A 75 7.69 -11.48 12.54
N PRO A 76 8.94 -11.73 12.11
CA PRO A 76 9.99 -10.71 12.14
C PRO A 76 9.68 -9.58 11.16
N GLY A 77 9.90 -8.36 11.58
CA GLY A 77 9.71 -7.19 10.75
C GLY A 77 9.88 -5.90 11.51
N TRP A 78 9.55 -4.81 10.85
CA TRP A 78 9.65 -3.46 11.38
C TRP A 78 8.70 -2.52 10.63
N GLY A 79 8.58 -1.30 11.09
CA GLY A 79 7.81 -0.27 10.40
C GLY A 79 8.38 1.11 10.63
N PHE A 80 8.03 2.03 9.74
CA PHE A 80 8.40 3.41 9.88
C PHE A 80 7.29 4.35 9.40
N ASP A 81 7.27 5.54 9.98
CA ASP A 81 6.34 6.62 9.62
C ASP A 81 7.12 7.93 9.50
N ALA A 82 6.64 8.85 8.65
CA ALA A 82 7.26 10.16 8.50
C ALA A 82 7.27 10.99 9.79
N ARG A 83 6.49 10.59 10.81
CA ARG A 83 6.45 11.24 12.13
C ARG A 83 6.38 10.21 13.24
N HIS A 84 7.17 10.42 14.28
CA HIS A 84 7.09 9.68 15.53
C HIS A 84 5.69 9.83 16.14
N ARG A 85 5.09 8.71 16.56
CA ARG A 85 3.75 8.69 17.17
C ARG A 85 3.86 8.37 18.66
N LYS A 86 3.12 9.11 19.48
CA LYS A 86 3.07 8.93 20.94
C LYS A 86 2.71 7.51 21.37
N SER A 87 1.96 6.77 20.55
CA SER A 87 1.64 5.37 20.83
C SER A 87 2.89 4.49 20.90
N TRP A 88 3.96 4.83 20.18
CA TRP A 88 5.17 4.02 20.15
C TRP A 88 5.82 3.91 21.54
N GLU A 89 5.81 4.99 22.32
CA GLU A 89 6.33 5.04 23.70
C GLU A 89 5.59 4.07 24.65
N THR A 90 4.39 3.61 24.27
CA THR A 90 3.58 2.70 25.08
C THR A 90 3.89 1.22 24.81
N PHE A 91 4.60 0.90 23.72
CA PHE A 91 4.95 -0.49 23.39
C PHE A 91 6.17 -0.97 24.20
N ALA A 92 6.37 -2.29 24.26
CA ALA A 92 7.54 -2.87 24.91
C ALA A 92 8.84 -2.45 24.21
N PRO A 93 10.00 -2.38 24.90
CA PRO A 93 11.25 -1.89 24.33
C PRO A 93 11.70 -2.62 23.06
N ASN A 94 11.44 -3.93 22.97
CA ASN A 94 11.75 -4.72 21.77
C ASN A 94 10.91 -4.28 20.56
N ILE A 95 9.69 -3.78 20.76
CA ILE A 95 8.82 -3.27 19.70
C ILE A 95 9.18 -1.83 19.33
N GLN A 96 9.46 -0.98 20.33
CA GLN A 96 10.01 0.36 20.09
C GLN A 96 11.28 0.29 19.25
N SER A 97 12.11 -0.73 19.48
CA SER A 97 13.31 -0.96 18.70
C SER A 97 13.08 -1.34 17.23
N LYS A 98 11.83 -1.64 16.83
CA LYS A 98 11.40 -2.02 15.47
C LYS A 98 10.52 -0.95 14.81
N LEU A 99 10.40 0.22 15.43
CA LEU A 99 9.69 1.38 14.89
C LEU A 99 10.71 2.51 14.68
N ALA A 100 10.63 3.17 13.52
CA ALA A 100 11.52 4.27 13.16
C ALA A 100 10.72 5.48 12.65
N GLU A 101 11.14 6.69 13.03
CA GLU A 101 10.71 7.90 12.32
C GLU A 101 11.59 8.08 11.09
N GLY A 102 11.00 8.26 9.90
CA GLY A 102 11.76 8.49 8.68
C GLY A 102 10.87 8.82 7.48
N ILE A 103 11.33 9.73 6.63
CA ILE A 103 10.61 10.09 5.39
C ILE A 103 11.10 9.19 4.27
N LEU A 104 10.19 8.49 3.58
CA LEU A 104 10.58 7.74 2.39
C LEU A 104 10.75 8.68 1.20
N VAL A 105 11.96 8.69 0.64
CA VAL A 105 12.32 9.35 -0.61
C VAL A 105 12.81 8.24 -1.54
N PRO A 106 12.01 7.77 -2.52
CA PRO A 106 12.42 6.67 -3.38
C PRO A 106 13.77 6.98 -4.06
N GLU A 107 14.71 6.03 -4.04
CA GLU A 107 16.05 6.13 -4.66
C GLU A 107 15.97 6.60 -6.11
N VAL A 108 14.93 6.17 -6.84
CA VAL A 108 14.69 6.57 -8.23
C VAL A 108 14.50 8.09 -8.41
N LEU A 109 14.19 8.80 -7.33
CA LEU A 109 14.01 10.25 -7.28
C LEU A 109 15.21 11.00 -6.68
N ASP A 110 16.25 10.32 -6.18
CA ASP A 110 17.42 11.00 -5.64
C ASP A 110 18.32 11.52 -6.78
N PRO A 111 18.53 12.84 -6.90
CA PRO A 111 19.41 13.41 -7.91
C PRO A 111 20.90 13.27 -7.59
N GLN A 112 21.30 12.80 -6.40
CA GLN A 112 22.69 12.41 -6.16
C GLN A 112 22.92 11.03 -6.78
N GLU A 113 23.37 11.00 -8.04
CA GLU A 113 24.10 9.83 -8.54
C GLU A 113 25.14 9.47 -7.49
N SER A 114 25.02 8.26 -6.93
CA SER A 114 25.98 7.57 -6.07
C SER A 114 27.31 8.33 -5.95
N SER A 115 27.45 9.17 -4.91
CA SER A 115 28.79 9.56 -4.50
C SER A 115 29.53 8.24 -4.25
N ALA A 116 30.59 8.01 -5.03
CA ALA A 116 31.41 6.81 -5.01
C ALA A 116 32.18 6.58 -3.69
N ASP A 117 31.67 7.14 -2.59
CA ASP A 117 32.18 7.07 -1.22
C ASP A 117 31.23 6.32 -0.26
N ASP A 118 30.05 5.85 -0.71
CA ASP A 118 29.21 4.96 0.10
C ASP A 118 29.76 3.53 -0.02
N GLU A 119 30.65 3.16 0.90
CA GLU A 119 31.17 1.80 1.02
C GLU A 119 30.02 0.78 1.00
N ASN A 120 29.96 -0.04 -0.05
CA ASN A 120 29.10 -1.21 -0.25
C ASN A 120 27.81 -1.23 0.61
N VAL A 121 26.75 -0.62 0.10
CA VAL A 121 25.38 -0.78 0.64
C VAL A 121 25.00 -2.27 0.75
N ASP A 122 25.54 -3.12 -0.14
CA ASP A 122 25.41 -4.58 -0.11
C ASP A 122 26.11 -5.25 1.09
N ASP A 123 27.19 -4.68 1.62
CA ASP A 123 27.89 -5.20 2.81
C ASP A 123 27.25 -4.71 4.13
N LEU A 124 26.51 -3.60 4.10
CA LEU A 124 25.87 -3.01 5.29
C LEU A 124 24.49 -3.61 5.57
N ALA A 125 23.75 -3.99 4.53
CA ALA A 125 22.47 -4.72 4.63
C ALA A 125 22.61 -6.10 5.32
N GLY A 126 23.83 -6.65 5.40
CA GLY A 126 24.15 -7.89 6.10
C GLY A 126 24.57 -7.73 7.57
N LYS A 127 24.83 -6.50 8.06
CA LYS A 127 25.42 -6.26 9.39
C LYS A 127 24.59 -5.40 10.34
N LEU A 128 23.66 -4.58 9.83
CA LEU A 128 22.77 -3.73 10.64
C LEU A 128 21.31 -4.11 10.38
N GLU A 129 20.48 -4.07 11.43
CA GLU A 129 19.04 -4.21 11.24
C GLU A 129 18.53 -2.97 10.46
N PRO A 130 17.64 -3.13 9.45
CA PRO A 130 17.17 -2.01 8.61
C PRO A 130 16.62 -0.79 9.38
N VAL A 131 16.15 -1.02 10.62
CA VAL A 131 15.68 0.02 11.53
C VAL A 131 16.80 0.95 12.00
N ASP A 132 18.03 0.47 12.14
CA ASP A 132 19.16 1.24 12.65
C ASP A 132 19.71 2.20 11.58
N LEU A 133 19.64 1.83 10.30
CA LEU A 133 20.01 2.71 9.18
C LEU A 133 19.11 3.95 9.08
N LEU A 134 17.88 3.87 9.62
CA LEU A 134 16.93 4.97 9.66
C LEU A 134 17.03 5.86 10.89
N ARG A 135 17.61 5.38 11.99
CA ARG A 135 17.74 6.22 13.18
C ARG A 135 18.74 7.35 12.99
N ASP A 136 19.72 7.15 12.13
CA ASP A 136 20.80 8.10 11.84
C ASP A 136 20.55 8.93 10.56
N ARG A 137 19.47 8.67 9.83
CA ARG A 137 19.11 9.40 8.60
C ARG A 137 17.66 9.88 8.66
N ASP A 138 17.42 11.14 8.28
CA ASP A 138 16.04 11.67 8.17
C ASP A 138 15.21 10.99 7.06
N PHE A 139 15.87 10.23 6.17
CA PHE A 139 15.29 9.68 4.95
C PHE A 139 15.56 8.18 4.78
N HIS A 140 14.58 7.44 4.25
CA HIS A 140 14.74 6.08 3.73
C HIS A 140 14.66 6.11 2.20
N ASN A 141 15.59 5.45 1.51
CA ASN A 141 15.61 5.44 0.04
C ASN A 141 14.60 4.46 -0.61
N GLY A 142 13.89 3.68 0.22
CA GLY A 142 12.89 2.73 -0.26
C GLY A 142 13.48 1.43 -0.81
N LEU A 143 14.79 1.19 -0.64
CA LEU A 143 15.42 -0.09 -0.88
C LEU A 143 15.36 -0.96 0.39
N PHE A 144 14.99 -2.22 0.22
CA PHE A 144 14.85 -3.22 1.26
C PHE A 144 15.59 -4.49 0.83
N LYS A 145 15.84 -5.38 1.79
CA LYS A 145 16.35 -6.71 1.47
C LYS A 145 15.40 -7.40 0.48
N GLN A 146 15.98 -8.01 -0.55
CA GLN A 146 15.22 -8.70 -1.59
C GLN A 146 14.19 -9.68 -1.00
N GLY A 147 12.96 -9.62 -1.50
CA GLY A 147 11.86 -10.49 -1.07
C GLY A 147 11.17 -10.07 0.22
N THR A 148 11.64 -9.04 0.94
CA THR A 148 10.95 -8.49 2.12
C THR A 148 9.49 -8.18 1.78
N PHE A 149 8.53 -8.63 2.58
CA PHE A 149 7.12 -8.36 2.31
C PHE A 149 6.77 -6.91 2.65
N ILE A 150 6.33 -6.12 1.67
CA ILE A 150 6.01 -4.70 1.86
C ILE A 150 4.52 -4.55 2.23
N VAL A 151 4.25 -4.02 3.41
CA VAL A 151 2.92 -3.67 3.89
C VAL A 151 2.73 -2.17 3.75
N SER A 152 1.62 -1.77 3.16
CA SER A 152 1.18 -0.39 3.03
C SER A 152 -0.25 -0.29 3.57
N ASN A 153 -0.39 -0.37 4.89
CA ASN A 153 -1.68 -0.24 5.56
C ASN A 153 -2.07 1.24 5.67
N HIS A 154 -3.01 1.69 4.82
CA HIS A 154 -3.51 3.07 4.88
C HIS A 154 -2.41 4.13 4.80
N ALA A 155 -1.35 3.85 4.04
CA ALA A 155 -0.09 4.60 4.01
C ALA A 155 -0.15 5.97 3.28
N ASP A 156 -1.34 6.57 3.16
CA ASP A 156 -1.58 7.88 2.55
C ASP A 156 -0.80 8.10 1.24
N GLU A 157 0.17 9.04 1.22
CA GLU A 157 0.98 9.41 0.06
C GLU A 157 1.87 8.26 -0.48
N LEU A 158 2.16 7.24 0.33
CA LEU A 158 2.95 6.08 -0.09
C LEU A 158 2.14 5.01 -0.81
N THR A 159 0.81 5.02 -0.68
CA THR A 159 -0.09 4.03 -1.32
C THR A 159 0.20 3.83 -2.82
N PRO A 160 0.33 4.88 -3.67
CA PRO A 160 0.66 4.69 -5.09
C PRO A 160 2.11 4.25 -5.32
N TRP A 161 3.02 4.52 -4.38
CA TRP A 161 4.43 4.09 -4.46
C TRP A 161 4.63 2.61 -4.16
N THR A 162 3.77 2.01 -3.34
CA THR A 162 3.88 0.62 -2.88
C THR A 162 4.20 -0.39 -3.99
N PRO A 163 3.45 -0.48 -5.11
CA PRO A 163 3.78 -1.42 -6.18
C PRO A 163 5.13 -1.15 -6.84
N LEU A 164 5.53 0.13 -6.97
CA LEU A 164 6.78 0.53 -7.60
C LEU A 164 7.98 0.18 -6.72
N LEU A 165 7.90 0.47 -5.41
CA LEU A 165 8.89 0.04 -4.42
C LEU A 165 9.02 -1.48 -4.38
N SER A 166 7.91 -2.19 -4.48
CA SER A 166 7.90 -3.65 -4.49
C SER A 166 8.60 -4.22 -5.71
N TYR A 167 8.39 -3.60 -6.87
CA TYR A 167 9.09 -3.97 -8.11
C TYR A 167 10.60 -3.75 -8.02
N LEU A 168 11.06 -2.62 -7.46
CA LEU A 168 12.49 -2.36 -7.23
C LEU A 168 13.13 -3.45 -6.38
N ASN A 169 12.45 -3.85 -5.30
CA ASN A 169 13.00 -4.75 -4.29
C ASN A 169 12.77 -6.25 -4.56
N ASP A 170 12.18 -6.61 -5.71
CA ASP A 170 11.68 -7.98 -5.98
C ASP A 170 10.84 -8.52 -4.81
N SER A 171 10.02 -7.64 -4.27
CA SER A 171 9.26 -7.86 -3.05
C SER A 171 7.78 -8.10 -3.39
N PRO A 172 7.13 -9.03 -2.69
CA PRO A 172 5.67 -9.07 -2.67
C PRO A 172 5.13 -7.94 -1.80
N PHE A 173 3.90 -7.53 -2.06
CA PHE A 173 3.28 -6.42 -1.34
C PHE A 173 1.79 -6.52 -1.17
N ILE A 174 1.31 -5.81 -0.17
CA ILE A 174 -0.09 -5.45 0.01
C ILE A 174 -0.23 -3.94 0.18
N ALA A 175 -1.21 -3.36 -0.51
CA ALA A 175 -1.63 -1.97 -0.30
C ALA A 175 -3.10 -1.94 0.11
N ILE A 176 -3.43 -1.18 1.15
CA ILE A 176 -4.80 -0.95 1.60
C ILE A 176 -5.09 0.55 1.44
N PRO A 177 -5.57 1.00 0.26
CA PRO A 177 -5.73 2.42 -0.02
C PRO A 177 -6.75 3.07 0.91
N CYS A 178 -6.51 4.33 1.29
CA CYS A 178 -7.46 5.09 2.09
C CYS A 178 -7.65 6.52 1.55
N CYS A 179 -6.55 7.26 1.39
CA CYS A 179 -6.53 8.64 0.95
C CYS A 179 -5.96 8.73 -0.47
N SER A 180 -6.55 9.61 -1.26
CA SER A 180 -6.20 9.73 -2.68
C SER A 180 -5.12 10.80 -2.87
N HIS A 181 -3.90 10.34 -3.11
CA HIS A 181 -2.72 11.14 -3.44
C HIS A 181 -2.13 10.64 -4.76
N ASN A 182 -1.46 11.53 -5.50
CA ASN A 182 -0.65 11.14 -6.65
C ASN A 182 0.78 10.78 -6.21
N LEU A 183 1.65 10.38 -7.15
CA LEU A 183 3.05 10.03 -6.86
C LEU A 183 3.91 11.20 -6.34
N ALA A 184 3.45 12.45 -6.47
CA ALA A 184 4.08 13.62 -5.86
C ALA A 184 3.57 13.90 -4.42
N GLY A 185 2.70 13.05 -3.88
CA GLY A 185 2.08 13.24 -2.55
C GLY A 185 0.97 14.30 -2.53
N ALA A 186 0.63 14.91 -3.67
CA ALA A 186 -0.44 15.89 -3.73
C ALA A 186 -1.82 15.20 -3.71
N ARG A 187 -2.77 15.79 -2.97
CA ARG A 187 -4.16 15.33 -2.99
C ARG A 187 -4.71 15.42 -4.40
N TRP A 188 -5.23 14.30 -4.86
CA TRP A 188 -5.61 14.14 -6.26
C TRP A 188 -6.74 13.13 -6.38
N ARG A 189 -7.55 13.23 -7.44
CA ARG A 189 -8.62 12.26 -7.70
C ARG A 189 -8.21 11.40 -8.89
N ALA A 190 -8.06 10.11 -8.65
CA ALA A 190 -7.76 9.15 -9.70
C ALA A 190 -8.81 9.19 -10.83
N PRO A 191 -8.39 9.23 -12.09
CA PRO A 191 -9.29 9.16 -13.22
C PRO A 191 -9.92 7.76 -13.29
N ILE A 192 -11.17 7.73 -13.76
CA ILE A 192 -11.88 6.46 -13.99
C ILE A 192 -11.13 5.67 -15.06
N SER A 193 -10.76 4.43 -14.74
CA SER A 193 -10.03 3.53 -15.63
C SER A 193 -10.83 3.27 -16.93
N LYS A 194 -10.13 3.03 -18.05
CA LYS A 194 -10.78 2.71 -19.33
C LYS A 194 -11.66 1.46 -19.20
N ALA A 195 -11.17 0.44 -18.50
CA ALA A 195 -11.92 -0.77 -18.18
C ALA A 195 -13.20 -0.49 -17.37
N ALA A 196 -13.14 0.40 -16.37
CA ALA A 196 -14.33 0.80 -15.62
C ALA A 196 -15.33 1.60 -16.49
N LYS A 197 -14.85 2.47 -17.39
CA LYS A 197 -15.70 3.16 -18.37
C LYS A 197 -16.42 2.18 -19.29
N GLU A 198 -15.70 1.17 -19.78
CA GLU A 198 -16.23 0.12 -20.65
C GLU A 198 -17.24 -0.77 -19.90
N LYS A 199 -16.94 -1.18 -18.66
CA LYS A 199 -17.86 -1.93 -17.80
C LYS A 199 -19.14 -1.14 -17.50
N ALA A 200 -19.03 0.15 -17.18
CA ALA A 200 -20.18 1.03 -16.99
C ALA A 200 -20.97 1.27 -18.29
N ALA A 201 -20.31 1.27 -19.44
CA ALA A 201 -20.99 1.31 -20.74
C ALA A 201 -21.74 0.00 -21.05
N ALA A 202 -21.13 -1.16 -20.76
CA ALA A 202 -21.75 -2.47 -20.94
C ALA A 202 -22.97 -2.67 -20.02
N GLN A 203 -22.88 -2.27 -18.75
CA GLN A 203 -24.01 -2.31 -17.81
C GLN A 203 -25.19 -1.46 -18.30
N ARG A 204 -24.92 -0.24 -18.80
CA ARG A 204 -25.98 0.61 -19.39
C ARG A 204 -26.65 -0.02 -20.61
N ARG A 205 -25.89 -0.72 -21.46
CA ARG A 205 -26.46 -1.45 -22.61
C ARG A 205 -27.38 -2.58 -22.14
N GLN A 206 -27.01 -3.31 -21.09
CA GLN A 206 -27.81 -4.40 -20.52
C GLN A 206 -29.09 -3.90 -19.81
N GLU A 207 -29.01 -2.80 -19.07
CA GLU A 207 -30.18 -2.17 -18.43
C GLU A 207 -31.18 -1.63 -19.46
N SER A 208 -30.68 -1.00 -20.53
CA SER A 208 -31.52 -0.53 -21.64
C SER A 208 -32.22 -1.66 -22.39
N SER A 209 -31.61 -2.85 -22.49
CA SER A 209 -32.25 -4.03 -23.10
C SER A 209 -33.27 -4.71 -22.18
N LYS A 210 -33.09 -4.65 -20.85
CA LYS A 210 -34.06 -5.21 -19.89
C LYS A 210 -35.30 -4.33 -19.74
N ALA A 211 -35.16 -3.02 -19.85
CA ALA A 211 -36.29 -2.09 -19.81
C ALA A 211 -37.26 -2.24 -20.99
N HIS A 212 -36.88 -2.97 -22.05
CA HIS A 212 -37.73 -3.17 -23.24
C HIS A 212 -38.52 -4.50 -23.23
N VAL A 213 -38.36 -5.35 -22.22
CA VAL A 213 -38.95 -6.72 -22.19
C VAL A 213 -40.02 -6.89 -21.11
N ASP A 214 -40.20 -5.94 -20.19
CA ASP A 214 -41.04 -6.15 -18.98
C ASP A 214 -42.32 -5.30 -18.97
N GLU A 215 -43.17 -5.46 -20.00
CA GLU A 215 -44.55 -4.92 -20.01
C GLU A 215 -45.62 -6.00 -19.81
N THR A 216 -45.25 -7.20 -19.35
CA THR A 216 -46.21 -8.24 -18.96
C THR A 216 -45.64 -9.15 -17.87
N ASP A 217 -45.75 -8.76 -16.60
CA ASP A 217 -46.07 -9.72 -15.53
C ASP A 217 -46.51 -9.01 -14.25
N HIS A 218 -47.83 -8.89 -14.10
CA HIS A 218 -48.44 -8.60 -12.82
C HIS A 218 -48.48 -9.89 -11.98
N VAL A 219 -48.10 -9.75 -10.71
CA VAL A 219 -48.33 -10.65 -9.56
C VAL A 219 -47.27 -11.74 -9.30
N ARG A 220 -46.41 -11.56 -8.28
CA ARG A 220 -46.37 -12.35 -7.01
C ARG A 220 -45.13 -12.10 -6.12
N SER A 221 -45.41 -12.13 -4.81
CA SER A 221 -44.57 -12.32 -3.59
C SER A 221 -43.43 -11.33 -3.31
N ALA A 222 -43.46 -10.48 -2.27
CA ALA A 222 -43.55 -10.71 -0.82
C ALA A 222 -42.27 -11.28 -0.18
N GLN A 223 -41.68 -10.45 0.69
CA GLN A 223 -40.71 -10.70 1.77
C GLN A 223 -39.27 -11.12 1.40
N ALA A 224 -38.38 -10.12 1.38
CA ALA A 224 -36.95 -10.28 1.66
C ALA A 224 -36.49 -9.09 2.54
N ALA A 225 -35.61 -9.41 3.49
CA ALA A 225 -35.27 -8.61 4.68
C ALA A 225 -34.72 -7.19 4.40
N GLU A 226 -35.04 -6.28 5.33
CA GLU A 226 -34.50 -4.92 5.42
C GLU A 226 -32.98 -4.94 5.69
N THR A 227 -32.17 -5.07 4.64
CA THR A 227 -30.88 -4.39 4.60
C THR A 227 -31.15 -2.96 4.14
N GLY A 228 -30.74 -1.96 4.92
CA GLY A 228 -30.93 -0.52 4.68
C GLY A 228 -30.26 0.02 3.42
N SER A 229 -30.60 -0.54 2.25
CA SER A 229 -30.24 -0.04 0.95
C SER A 229 -31.37 0.90 0.52
N LEU A 230 -31.18 2.19 0.75
CA LEU A 230 -32.07 3.22 0.22
C LEU A 230 -32.20 2.98 -1.29
N LYS A 231 -33.45 2.76 -1.74
CA LYS A 231 -33.79 2.59 -3.15
C LYS A 231 -33.23 3.78 -3.93
N LYS A 232 -32.17 3.58 -4.73
CA LYS A 232 -31.55 4.65 -5.50
C LYS A 232 -32.62 5.29 -6.41
N PRO A 233 -32.76 6.62 -6.44
CA PRO A 233 -33.69 7.25 -7.35
C PRO A 233 -33.32 6.92 -8.80
N ALA A 234 -34.34 6.54 -9.57
CA ALA A 234 -34.21 6.25 -10.99
C ALA A 234 -33.60 7.48 -11.70
N GLY A 235 -32.44 7.30 -12.34
CA GLY A 235 -31.72 8.36 -13.05
C GLY A 235 -30.35 8.76 -12.48
N THR A 236 -29.90 8.16 -11.37
CA THR A 236 -28.52 8.36 -10.91
C THR A 236 -27.53 7.59 -11.80
N LYS A 237 -26.74 8.33 -12.60
CA LYS A 237 -25.62 7.76 -13.37
C LYS A 237 -24.72 6.98 -12.40
N ASN A 238 -24.44 5.71 -12.68
CA ASN A 238 -23.54 4.87 -11.88
C ASN A 238 -22.10 5.36 -12.10
N VAL A 239 -21.73 6.44 -11.39
CA VAL A 239 -20.37 7.00 -11.41
C VAL A 239 -19.54 6.22 -10.39
N GLN A 240 -18.40 5.68 -10.85
CA GLN A 240 -17.44 4.98 -9.97
C GLN A 240 -17.04 5.90 -8.81
N SER A 241 -16.99 5.34 -7.59
CA SER A 241 -16.60 6.12 -6.41
C SER A 241 -15.14 6.57 -6.50
N ALA A 242 -14.79 7.65 -5.81
CA ALA A 242 -13.39 8.11 -5.74
C ALA A 242 -12.48 7.02 -5.14
N TYR A 243 -12.99 6.28 -4.15
CA TYR A 243 -12.28 5.16 -3.54
C TYR A 243 -12.03 4.01 -4.53
N ALA A 244 -13.06 3.60 -5.28
CA ALA A 244 -12.91 2.57 -6.30
C ALA A 244 -11.95 3.02 -7.43
N SER A 245 -11.97 4.31 -7.79
CA SER A 245 -11.03 4.85 -8.79
C SER A 245 -9.59 4.83 -8.27
N LEU A 246 -9.38 5.10 -6.98
CA LEU A 246 -8.06 4.98 -6.35
C LEU A 246 -7.57 3.52 -6.32
N CYS A 247 -8.45 2.56 -6.02
CA CYS A 247 -8.08 1.15 -6.04
C CYS A 247 -7.70 0.69 -7.46
N ASP A 248 -8.49 1.06 -8.47
CA ASP A 248 -8.17 0.80 -9.88
C ASP A 248 -6.84 1.42 -10.28
N TYR A 249 -6.55 2.62 -9.78
CA TYR A 249 -5.30 3.33 -10.07
C TYR A 249 -4.08 2.58 -9.53
N VAL A 250 -4.10 2.20 -8.26
CA VAL A 250 -3.00 1.45 -7.62
C VAL A 250 -2.83 0.07 -8.28
N SER A 251 -3.93 -0.60 -8.62
CA SER A 251 -3.90 -1.83 -9.42
C SER A 251 -3.32 -1.60 -10.82
N GLY A 252 -3.59 -0.46 -11.45
CA GLY A 252 -2.98 -0.04 -12.72
C GLY A 252 -1.46 0.06 -12.61
N LEU A 253 -0.97 0.79 -11.60
CA LEU A 253 0.47 0.90 -11.33
C LEU A 253 1.13 -0.46 -11.11
N ALA A 254 0.49 -1.35 -10.33
CA ALA A 254 0.98 -2.70 -10.12
C ALA A 254 1.02 -3.52 -11.43
N ASN A 255 0.04 -3.35 -12.31
CA ASN A 255 0.05 -3.97 -13.63
C ASN A 255 1.17 -3.43 -14.53
N ASP A 256 1.47 -2.13 -14.46
CA ASP A 256 2.52 -1.46 -15.24
C ASP A 256 3.92 -1.94 -14.87
N VAL A 257 4.11 -2.41 -13.63
CA VAL A 257 5.33 -3.09 -13.17
C VAL A 257 5.18 -4.62 -13.13
N ASN A 258 4.32 -5.17 -13.99
CA ASN A 258 4.21 -6.61 -14.28
C ASN A 258 3.71 -7.52 -13.14
N PHE A 259 3.12 -7.01 -12.06
CA PHE A 259 2.46 -7.89 -11.11
C PHE A 259 1.19 -8.52 -11.70
N VAL A 260 0.93 -9.77 -11.32
CA VAL A 260 -0.41 -10.36 -11.36
C VAL A 260 -1.17 -9.77 -10.19
N VAL A 261 -2.02 -8.79 -10.47
CA VAL A 261 -2.73 -8.04 -9.43
C VAL A 261 -3.90 -8.85 -8.90
N GLU A 262 -3.86 -9.10 -7.59
CA GLU A 262 -4.96 -9.70 -6.84
C GLU A 262 -5.67 -8.60 -6.02
N THR A 263 -6.96 -8.76 -5.78
CA THR A 263 -7.76 -7.82 -4.99
C THR A 263 -8.70 -8.59 -4.09
N GLU A 264 -8.78 -8.19 -2.82
CA GLU A 264 -9.66 -8.81 -1.83
C GLU A 264 -10.36 -7.74 -0.99
N ILE A 265 -11.56 -8.05 -0.48
CA ILE A 265 -12.33 -7.22 0.42
C ILE A 265 -12.11 -7.71 1.85
N LEU A 266 -11.32 -6.98 2.61
CA LEU A 266 -11.00 -7.27 4.00
C LEU A 266 -12.23 -7.16 4.91
N ARG A 267 -12.29 -8.06 5.90
CA ARG A 267 -13.34 -8.09 6.92
C ARG A 267 -12.99 -7.17 8.10
N ILE A 268 -12.76 -5.90 7.80
CA ILE A 268 -12.45 -4.85 8.78
C ILE A 268 -13.63 -3.87 8.93
N PRO A 269 -13.78 -3.19 10.07
CA PRO A 269 -14.87 -2.23 10.30
C PRO A 269 -14.61 -0.87 9.61
N SER A 270 -14.37 -0.90 8.30
CA SER A 270 -14.07 0.26 7.46
C SER A 270 -14.71 0.16 6.09
N THR A 271 -15.08 1.31 5.51
CA THR A 271 -15.55 1.39 4.12
C THR A 271 -14.39 1.41 3.11
N ARG A 272 -13.15 1.49 3.62
CA ARG A 272 -11.90 1.45 2.85
C ARG A 272 -11.23 0.10 3.07
N ASN A 273 -11.92 -0.96 2.67
CA ASN A 273 -11.55 -2.33 2.99
C ASN A 273 -11.06 -3.17 1.81
N THR A 274 -10.89 -2.59 0.63
CA THR A 274 -10.22 -3.25 -0.49
C THR A 274 -8.72 -3.28 -0.26
N CYS A 275 -8.10 -4.46 -0.32
CA CYS A 275 -6.65 -4.60 -0.41
C CYS A 275 -6.23 -5.02 -1.82
N ILE A 276 -5.07 -4.52 -2.25
CA ILE A 276 -4.44 -4.82 -3.54
C ILE A 276 -3.15 -5.57 -3.24
N LEU A 277 -3.00 -6.74 -3.84
CA LEU A 277 -1.92 -7.68 -3.56
C LEU A 277 -1.12 -7.96 -4.83
N GLY A 278 0.20 -7.85 -4.73
CA GLY A 278 1.15 -8.31 -5.75
C GLY A 278 2.09 -9.33 -5.14
N ARG A 279 1.84 -10.62 -5.37
CA ARG A 279 2.68 -11.72 -4.89
C ARG A 279 3.29 -12.59 -5.99
N LYS A 280 2.86 -12.36 -7.24
CA LYS A 280 3.33 -13.08 -8.43
C LYS A 280 3.57 -12.08 -9.55
N MET A 281 4.62 -12.31 -10.32
CA MET A 281 4.91 -11.55 -11.53
C MET A 281 4.31 -12.27 -12.74
N LYS A 282 3.90 -11.50 -13.74
CA LYS A 282 3.52 -12.04 -15.06
C LYS A 282 4.78 -12.58 -15.74
N ALA A 283 4.63 -13.64 -16.53
CA ALA A 283 5.71 -14.13 -17.38
C ALA A 283 6.14 -13.02 -18.34
N THR A 284 7.39 -12.58 -18.22
CA THR A 284 7.95 -11.49 -19.03
C THR A 284 8.39 -12.05 -20.38
N GLN A 285 8.12 -11.33 -21.48
CA GLN A 285 8.87 -11.55 -22.72
C GLN A 285 10.24 -10.87 -22.61
N ALA A 286 11.19 -11.23 -23.48
CA ALA A 286 12.58 -10.77 -23.43
C ALA A 286 12.68 -9.27 -23.09
N SER A 287 13.49 -8.93 -22.08
CA SER A 287 13.64 -7.56 -21.62
C SER A 287 14.18 -6.69 -22.75
N ASP A 288 13.63 -5.50 -22.91
CA ASP A 288 14.14 -4.45 -23.78
C ASP A 288 15.50 -3.88 -23.33
N GLY A 289 16.02 -4.33 -22.19
CA GLY A 289 17.28 -3.89 -21.58
C GLY A 289 17.13 -2.69 -20.65
N THR A 290 15.91 -2.20 -20.42
CA THR A 290 15.63 -1.08 -19.51
C THR A 290 15.78 -1.53 -18.06
N SER A 291 16.51 -0.74 -17.24
CA SER A 291 16.63 -1.03 -15.81
C SER A 291 15.29 -0.79 -15.08
N LYS A 292 15.11 -1.41 -13.91
CA LYS A 292 13.88 -1.24 -13.13
C LYS A 292 13.67 0.21 -12.71
N GLU A 293 14.75 0.89 -12.36
CA GLU A 293 14.78 2.30 -11.97
C GLU A 293 14.31 3.17 -13.12
N GLN A 294 14.82 2.93 -14.33
CA GLN A 294 14.41 3.68 -15.51
C GLN A 294 12.93 3.44 -15.85
N HIS A 295 12.47 2.19 -15.78
CA HIS A 295 11.06 1.85 -16.00
C HIS A 295 10.14 2.59 -15.02
N ILE A 296 10.52 2.67 -13.74
CA ILE A 296 9.76 3.43 -12.74
C ILE A 296 9.80 4.93 -13.03
N ARG A 297 10.95 5.50 -13.40
CA ARG A 297 11.06 6.91 -13.77
C ARG A 297 10.13 7.25 -14.94
N ASP A 298 10.01 6.36 -15.93
CA ASP A 298 9.11 6.54 -17.07
C ASP A 298 7.64 6.49 -16.64
N ILE A 299 7.27 5.59 -15.72
CA ILE A 299 5.93 5.54 -15.13
C ILE A 299 5.65 6.85 -14.37
N VAL A 300 6.56 7.28 -13.50
CA VAL A 300 6.38 8.50 -12.68
C VAL A 300 6.23 9.74 -13.57
N ALA A 301 7.06 9.88 -14.60
CA ALA A 301 7.00 10.99 -15.56
C ALA A 301 5.66 11.00 -16.32
N ARG A 302 5.17 9.82 -16.76
CA ARG A 302 3.85 9.69 -17.40
C ARG A 302 2.72 10.09 -16.47
N GLU A 303 2.74 9.59 -15.23
CA GLU A 303 1.65 9.78 -14.27
C GLU A 303 1.54 11.22 -13.76
N LEU A 304 2.67 11.90 -13.62
CA LEU A 304 2.70 13.30 -13.22
C LEU A 304 2.68 14.27 -14.41
N ASN A 305 2.73 13.75 -15.64
CA ASN A 305 2.79 14.53 -16.88
C ASN A 305 3.85 15.64 -16.82
N ALA A 306 5.03 15.29 -16.31
CA ALA A 306 6.15 16.19 -16.08
C ALA A 306 7.48 15.45 -16.29
N PRO A 307 8.56 16.14 -16.70
CA PRO A 307 9.89 15.55 -16.76
C PRO A 307 10.34 15.05 -15.39
N ILE A 308 11.03 13.90 -15.35
CA ILE A 308 11.47 13.29 -14.09
C ILE A 308 12.34 14.24 -13.24
N LYS A 309 13.17 15.06 -13.90
CA LYS A 309 14.01 16.06 -13.24
C LYS A 309 13.21 17.05 -12.41
N ASP A 310 12.13 17.61 -12.98
CA ASP A 310 11.28 18.58 -12.31
C ASP A 310 10.55 17.95 -11.12
N ILE A 311 10.19 16.67 -11.25
CA ILE A 311 9.54 15.88 -10.19
C ILE A 311 10.53 15.65 -9.03
N CYS A 312 11.77 15.25 -9.32
CA CYS A 312 12.81 15.05 -8.31
C CYS A 312 13.06 16.35 -7.52
N ASP A 313 13.25 17.47 -8.22
CA ASP A 313 13.50 18.77 -7.60
C ASP A 313 12.34 19.20 -6.68
N GLU A 314 11.10 18.98 -7.10
CA GLU A 314 9.92 19.27 -6.27
C GLU A 314 9.78 18.32 -5.08
N PHE A 315 10.06 17.03 -5.27
CA PHE A 315 9.98 16.02 -4.21
C PHE A 315 11.00 16.30 -3.10
N VAL A 316 12.26 16.56 -3.46
CA VAL A 316 13.33 16.95 -2.52
C VAL A 316 12.95 18.22 -1.77
N ARG A 317 12.45 19.24 -2.48
CA ARG A 317 11.99 20.49 -1.85
C ARG A 317 10.86 20.25 -0.85
N CYS A 318 9.93 19.35 -1.15
CA CYS A 318 8.83 18.99 -0.25
C CYS A 318 9.33 18.20 0.96
N ALA A 319 10.23 17.23 0.76
CA ALA A 319 10.86 16.44 1.81
C ALA A 319 11.66 17.34 2.78
N GLN A 320 12.46 18.28 2.26
CA GLN A 320 13.19 19.26 3.07
C GLN A 320 12.27 20.17 3.89
N LYS A 321 11.10 20.55 3.36
CA LYS A 321 10.10 21.31 4.14
C LYS A 321 9.50 20.52 5.29
N LEU A 322 9.36 19.19 5.14
CA LEU A 322 8.89 18.32 6.21
C LEU A 322 9.93 18.20 7.32
N VAL A 323 11.22 18.09 6.96
CA VAL A 323 12.34 18.11 7.90
C VAL A 323 12.47 19.47 8.59
N GLY A 324 12.42 20.58 7.85
CA GLY A 324 12.56 21.93 8.42
C GLY A 324 11.47 22.31 9.42
N LYS A 325 10.27 21.76 9.28
CA LYS A 325 9.19 21.92 10.27
C LYS A 325 9.43 21.13 11.57
N LYS A 326 10.32 20.14 11.59
CA LYS A 326 10.71 19.43 12.83
C LYS A 326 11.38 20.37 13.85
N GLY A 327 12.04 21.44 13.39
CA GLY A 327 12.75 22.39 14.26
C GLY A 327 11.90 23.51 14.87
N GLU A 328 10.64 23.70 14.42
CA GLU A 328 9.77 24.81 14.87
C GLU A 328 8.65 24.37 15.82
N ALA A 329 8.56 23.07 16.13
CA ALA A 329 7.60 22.53 17.08
C ALA A 329 8.25 22.31 18.46
N HIS A 330 8.55 23.42 19.15
CA HIS A 330 8.80 23.43 20.60
C HIS A 330 7.55 23.92 21.34
#